data_AF-A0A7S0M7J1-F1
#
_entry.id   AF-A0A7S0M7J1-F1
#
_cell.length_a   1.000
_cell.length_b   1.000
_cell.length_c   1.000
_cell.angle_alpha   90.00
_cell.angle_beta   90.00
_cell.angle_gamma   90.00
#
_symmetry.space_group_name_H-M   'P 1'
#
loop_
_entity.id
_entity.type
_entity.pdbx_description
1 polymer ?
#
loop_
_entity_poly.entity_id
_entity_poly.type
_entity_poly.pdbx_seq_one_letter_code
_entity_poly.pdbx_strand_id
1 'polypeptide(L)'
;MEYTVPGNVIPNNDKFYRHLSNFRSEIQNILSKVAANQTVDLSEEVTYLGKATTLGNIVSNAFIAWDGTFTDARLSVSPDTIQLISTYVSSLKEYLTLIFRSLKLSLDFTDIFEVMLMKRFQELFQEARSPREVLPDFFDTKFLGRCKDLRLPETARPMPKIISNGPGCCLQDATVNKDLWPKLLNEIDNHKSLCLLPRLRSASSDVLFFGDVQRSRKTCRFAIGVAGKNYNETTFANLNDIKKECTKFNVMFEGSEIAHRLNILIFCATNYGAGLRTKFGNNFFFTLDDLSTWPNIDEVVVLDLSSREKRAQFFGVSSDDPLNGAIEGVISKHCL
;
A
#
# COMPACT_ATOMS: atom_id res chain seq x y z
N MET A 1 14.16 6.95 -35.30
CA MET A 1 13.35 8.02 -34.68
C MET A 1 13.78 8.09 -33.22
N GLU A 2 14.49 9.14 -32.83
CA GLU A 2 14.79 9.41 -31.43
C GLU A 2 13.49 9.84 -30.75
N TYR A 3 13.02 9.04 -29.79
CA TYR A 3 11.84 9.38 -29.00
C TYR A 3 12.30 10.20 -27.79
N THR A 4 12.11 11.51 -27.85
CA THR A 4 12.35 12.41 -26.72
C THR A 4 11.30 12.15 -25.65
N VAL A 5 11.76 11.81 -24.44
CA VAL A 5 10.93 11.56 -23.26
C VAL A 5 10.06 12.79 -22.98
N PRO A 6 8.72 12.67 -22.91
CA PRO A 6 7.89 13.74 -22.40
C PRO A 6 8.26 14.00 -20.94
N GLY A 7 8.63 15.24 -20.62
CA GLY A 7 9.12 15.61 -19.28
C GLY A 7 8.17 15.17 -18.16
N ASN A 8 8.74 14.54 -17.13
CA ASN A 8 8.31 14.39 -15.72
C ASN A 8 6.84 14.60 -15.34
N VAL A 9 5.89 14.10 -16.13
CA VAL A 9 4.48 13.99 -15.71
C VAL A 9 4.16 12.51 -15.69
N ILE A 10 4.32 11.91 -14.51
CA ILE A 10 3.80 10.56 -14.22
C ILE A 10 2.30 10.60 -14.51
N PRO A 11 1.80 9.83 -15.49
CA PRO A 11 0.43 9.96 -15.91
C PRO A 11 -0.49 9.37 -14.88
N ASN A 12 -1.41 10.23 -14.50
CA ASN A 12 -2.34 10.04 -13.41
C ASN A 12 -3.56 9.22 -13.82
N ASN A 13 -3.34 8.20 -14.64
CA ASN A 13 -4.38 7.58 -15.44
C ASN A 13 -4.56 6.13 -15.02
N ASP A 14 -5.78 5.73 -14.66
CA ASP A 14 -6.12 4.35 -14.32
C ASP A 14 -5.69 3.34 -15.42
N LYS A 15 -5.57 3.81 -16.67
CA LYS A 15 -4.96 3.05 -17.78
C LYS A 15 -3.53 2.59 -17.50
N PHE A 16 -2.70 3.44 -16.90
CA PHE A 16 -1.31 3.10 -16.56
C PHE A 16 -1.27 1.99 -15.50
N TYR A 17 -2.01 2.14 -14.41
CA TYR A 17 -2.03 1.14 -13.33
C TYR A 17 -2.64 -0.19 -13.79
N ARG A 18 -3.71 -0.14 -14.60
CA ARG A 18 -4.25 -1.33 -15.27
C ARG A 18 -3.22 -1.97 -16.20
N HIS A 19 -2.44 -1.18 -16.94
CA HIS A 19 -1.37 -1.68 -17.78
C HIS A 19 -0.29 -2.39 -16.96
N LEU A 20 0.17 -1.78 -15.86
CA LEU A 20 1.13 -2.40 -14.94
C LEU A 20 0.60 -3.72 -14.36
N SER A 21 -0.68 -3.75 -14.00
CA SER A 21 -1.34 -4.93 -13.44
C SER A 21 -1.49 -6.06 -14.47
N ASN A 22 -1.89 -5.74 -15.70
CA ASN A 22 -2.09 -6.71 -16.78
C ASN A 22 -0.79 -7.36 -17.24
N PHE A 23 0.32 -6.60 -17.27
CA PHE A 23 1.63 -7.03 -17.75
C PHE A 23 2.65 -7.12 -16.62
N ARG A 24 2.20 -7.49 -15.41
CA ARG A 24 3.00 -7.51 -14.18
C ARG A 24 4.28 -8.33 -14.37
N SER A 25 4.14 -9.55 -14.89
CA SER A 25 5.25 -10.50 -15.07
C SER A 25 6.28 -9.99 -16.07
N GLU A 26 5.82 -9.42 -17.19
CA GLU A 26 6.66 -8.86 -18.23
C GLU A 26 7.43 -7.64 -17.70
N ILE A 27 6.75 -6.77 -16.94
CA ILE A 27 7.36 -5.57 -16.36
C ILE A 27 8.38 -5.96 -15.28
N GLN A 28 8.10 -6.95 -14.44
CA GLN A 28 9.08 -7.48 -13.48
C GLN A 28 10.32 -8.03 -14.19
N ASN A 29 10.13 -8.80 -15.28
CA ASN A 29 11.23 -9.29 -16.10
C ASN A 29 12.05 -8.13 -16.71
N ILE A 30 11.37 -7.13 -17.28
CA ILE A 30 12.00 -5.91 -17.81
C ILE A 30 12.84 -5.21 -16.74
N LEU A 31 12.30 -4.99 -15.54
CA LEU A 31 13.03 -4.34 -14.44
C LEU A 31 14.26 -5.16 -14.02
N SER A 32 14.17 -6.50 -14.06
CA SER A 32 15.32 -7.36 -13.77
C SER A 32 16.44 -7.22 -14.82
N LYS A 33 16.07 -7.11 -16.11
CA LYS A 33 17.02 -6.87 -17.21
C LYS A 33 17.66 -5.48 -17.13
N VAL A 34 16.89 -4.46 -16.76
CA VAL A 34 17.40 -3.11 -16.46
C VAL A 34 18.44 -3.17 -15.34
N ALA A 35 18.13 -3.85 -14.23
CA ALA A 35 19.05 -3.96 -13.09
C ALA A 35 20.33 -4.75 -13.43
N ALA A 36 20.25 -5.70 -14.37
CA ALA A 36 21.39 -6.45 -14.88
C ALA A 36 22.13 -5.74 -16.04
N ASN A 37 21.67 -4.55 -16.45
CA ASN A 37 22.19 -3.80 -17.60
C ASN A 37 22.23 -4.64 -18.89
N GLN A 38 21.17 -5.42 -19.13
CA GLN A 38 21.00 -6.27 -20.31
C GLN A 38 20.15 -5.55 -21.38
N THR A 39 20.35 -5.93 -22.64
CA THR A 39 19.49 -5.51 -23.74
C THR A 39 18.25 -6.38 -23.87
N VAL A 40 17.23 -5.84 -24.55
CA VAL A 40 15.91 -6.47 -24.70
C VAL A 40 15.47 -6.37 -26.15
N ASP A 41 14.90 -7.45 -26.68
CA ASP A 41 14.19 -7.43 -27.96
C ASP A 41 12.75 -6.92 -27.72
N LEU A 42 12.48 -5.68 -28.14
CA LEU A 42 11.18 -5.04 -28.00
C LEU A 42 10.15 -5.55 -29.02
N SER A 43 10.58 -6.35 -30.01
CA SER A 43 9.69 -6.98 -30.99
C SER A 43 9.04 -8.26 -30.47
N GLU A 44 9.54 -8.84 -29.38
CA GLU A 44 8.94 -10.02 -28.74
C GLU A 44 7.44 -9.81 -28.50
N GLU A 45 6.63 -10.74 -29.01
CA GLU A 45 5.19 -10.71 -28.85
C GLU A 45 4.77 -11.36 -27.53
N VAL A 46 3.91 -10.65 -26.80
CA VAL A 46 3.25 -11.09 -25.58
C VAL A 46 1.76 -11.17 -25.86
N THR A 47 1.15 -12.30 -25.53
CA THR A 47 -0.30 -12.49 -25.65
C THR A 47 -0.98 -12.28 -24.31
N TYR A 48 -1.87 -11.29 -24.23
CA TYR A 48 -2.72 -11.05 -23.06
C TYR A 48 -4.19 -11.11 -23.46
N LEU A 49 -4.97 -11.96 -22.77
CA LEU A 49 -6.41 -12.19 -23.05
C LEU A 49 -6.71 -12.44 -24.54
N GLY A 50 -5.83 -13.19 -25.22
CA GLY A 50 -5.97 -13.53 -26.64
C GLY A 50 -5.62 -12.40 -27.62
N LYS A 51 -5.08 -11.28 -27.15
CA LYS A 51 -4.56 -10.19 -28.00
C LYS A 51 -3.04 -10.14 -27.92
N ALA A 52 -2.39 -10.13 -29.08
CA ALA A 52 -0.95 -9.93 -29.18
C ALA A 52 -0.60 -8.45 -28.98
N THR A 53 0.47 -8.18 -28.25
CA THR A 53 1.13 -6.88 -28.13
C THR A 53 2.64 -7.10 -28.11
N THR A 54 3.43 -6.11 -28.46
CA THR A 54 4.89 -6.20 -28.37
C THR A 54 5.41 -5.77 -27.00
N LEU A 55 6.60 -6.25 -26.62
CA LEU A 55 7.33 -5.74 -25.45
C LEU A 55 7.58 -4.23 -25.57
N GLY A 56 7.83 -3.71 -26.77
CA GLY A 56 7.96 -2.27 -27.02
C GLY A 56 6.73 -1.48 -26.56
N ASN A 57 5.52 -1.95 -26.89
CA ASN A 57 4.29 -1.31 -26.42
C ASN A 57 4.16 -1.38 -24.90
N ILE A 58 4.55 -2.51 -24.29
CA ILE A 58 4.50 -2.69 -22.84
C ILE A 58 5.45 -1.71 -22.14
N VAL A 59 6.70 -1.61 -22.63
CA VAL A 59 7.75 -0.70 -22.16
C VAL A 59 7.32 0.76 -22.28
N SER A 60 6.82 1.17 -23.45
CA SER A 60 6.37 2.56 -23.67
C SER A 60 5.20 2.94 -22.77
N ASN A 61 4.20 2.07 -22.62
CA ASN A 61 3.06 2.33 -21.74
C ASN A 61 3.43 2.24 -20.24
N ALA A 62 4.59 1.67 -19.91
CA ALA A 62 5.17 1.69 -18.57
C ALA A 62 6.09 2.90 -18.32
N PHE A 63 6.23 3.83 -19.28
CA PHE A 63 7.13 4.99 -19.22
C PHE A 63 8.60 4.63 -19.02
N ILE A 64 9.00 3.48 -19.57
CA ILE A 64 10.39 3.05 -19.59
C ILE A 64 11.04 3.59 -20.86
N ALA A 65 12.10 4.38 -20.70
CA ALA A 65 12.87 4.89 -21.83
C ALA A 65 13.80 3.80 -22.36
N TRP A 66 14.20 3.92 -23.62
CA TRP A 66 15.13 2.99 -24.24
C TRP A 66 15.93 3.64 -25.36
N ASP A 67 17.11 3.10 -25.63
CA ASP A 67 17.99 3.46 -26.74
C ASP A 67 18.40 2.21 -27.55
N GLY A 68 19.07 2.41 -28.69
CA GLY A 68 19.54 1.32 -29.56
C GLY A 68 18.55 0.96 -30.68
N THR A 69 18.43 -0.35 -30.97
CA THR A 69 17.53 -0.86 -32.02
C THR A 69 16.34 -1.60 -31.41
N PHE A 70 15.27 -1.79 -32.16
CA PHE A 70 14.06 -2.44 -31.63
C PHE A 70 14.31 -3.90 -31.18
N THR A 71 15.27 -4.60 -31.78
CA THR A 71 15.65 -5.98 -31.42
C THR A 71 16.81 -6.05 -30.42
N ASP A 72 17.47 -4.93 -30.14
CA ASP A 72 18.60 -4.83 -29.23
C ASP A 72 18.54 -3.47 -28.51
N ALA A 73 17.52 -3.31 -27.67
CA ALA A 73 17.23 -2.08 -26.98
C ALA A 73 17.85 -2.09 -25.59
N ARG A 74 18.52 -1.00 -25.21
CA ARG A 74 18.93 -0.79 -23.82
C ARG A 74 17.90 0.04 -23.09
N LEU A 75 17.42 -0.46 -21.97
CA LEU A 75 16.37 0.19 -21.21
C LEU A 75 16.96 1.12 -20.14
N SER A 76 16.33 2.27 -19.95
CA SER A 76 16.67 3.27 -18.93
C SER A 76 15.40 3.68 -18.18
N VAL A 77 15.45 3.63 -16.84
CA VAL A 77 14.32 3.96 -15.98
C VAL A 77 14.80 4.91 -14.89
N SER A 78 14.08 6.03 -14.69
CA SER A 78 14.39 6.94 -13.59
C SER A 78 14.07 6.30 -12.24
N PRO A 79 14.77 6.68 -11.15
CA PRO A 79 14.49 6.15 -9.80
C PRO A 79 13.02 6.29 -9.39
N ASP A 80 12.39 7.44 -9.69
CA ASP A 80 10.98 7.69 -9.36
C ASP A 80 10.03 6.75 -10.11
N THR A 81 10.31 6.49 -11.40
CA THR A 81 9.51 5.55 -12.20
C THR A 81 9.71 4.12 -11.71
N ILE A 82 10.93 3.73 -11.33
CA ILE A 82 11.19 2.43 -10.71
C ILE A 82 10.40 2.29 -9.40
N GLN A 83 10.44 3.28 -8.51
CA GLN A 83 9.70 3.26 -7.25
C GLN A 83 8.21 3.13 -7.50
N LEU A 84 7.66 3.94 -8.41
CA LEU A 84 6.25 3.90 -8.79
C LEU A 84 5.85 2.52 -9.32
N ILE A 85 6.55 1.99 -10.32
CA ILE A 85 6.22 0.69 -10.91
C ILE A 85 6.29 -0.39 -9.83
N SER A 86 7.36 -0.39 -9.03
CA SER A 86 7.60 -1.41 -8.00
C SER A 86 6.53 -1.40 -6.89
N THR A 87 5.93 -0.24 -6.60
CA THR A 87 4.77 -0.14 -5.69
C THR A 87 3.61 -1.03 -6.15
N TYR A 88 3.36 -1.15 -7.46
CA TYR A 88 2.20 -1.87 -7.99
C TYR A 88 2.50 -3.28 -8.48
N VAL A 89 3.75 -3.58 -8.89
CA VAL A 89 4.08 -4.88 -9.51
C VAL A 89 4.90 -5.80 -8.62
N SER A 90 5.72 -5.27 -7.70
CA SER A 90 6.68 -6.07 -6.94
C SER A 90 6.10 -6.65 -5.65
N SER A 91 6.58 -7.81 -5.22
CA SER A 91 6.42 -8.31 -3.84
C SER A 91 7.12 -7.38 -2.82
N LEU A 92 6.89 -7.56 -1.52
CA LEU A 92 7.60 -6.82 -0.47
C LEU A 92 9.10 -7.07 -0.56
N LYS A 93 9.51 -8.33 -0.74
CA LYS A 93 10.94 -8.70 -0.83
C LYS A 93 11.64 -8.01 -1.99
N GLU A 94 11.03 -8.05 -3.18
CA GLU A 94 11.57 -7.38 -4.37
C GLU A 94 11.60 -5.86 -4.18
N TYR A 95 10.55 -5.29 -3.59
CA TYR A 95 10.46 -3.86 -3.29
C TYR A 95 11.55 -3.42 -2.30
N LEU A 96 11.76 -4.16 -1.21
CA LEU A 96 12.81 -3.88 -0.23
C LEU A 96 14.21 -4.03 -0.83
N THR A 97 14.43 -5.05 -1.67
CA THR A 97 15.70 -5.23 -2.39
C THR A 97 16.00 -4.04 -3.29
N LEU A 98 14.97 -3.55 -3.97
CA LEU A 98 15.08 -2.37 -4.83
C LEU A 98 15.43 -1.12 -4.01
N ILE A 99 14.71 -0.88 -2.91
CA ILE A 99 14.98 0.24 -2.03
C ILE A 99 16.39 0.16 -1.50
N PHE A 100 16.83 -1.00 -1.02
CA PHE A 100 18.19 -1.22 -0.50
C PHE A 100 19.26 -0.76 -1.49
N ARG A 101 19.13 -1.13 -2.76
CA ARG A 101 20.04 -0.72 -3.84
C ARG A 101 19.97 0.79 -4.12
N SER A 102 18.78 1.35 -3.99
CA SER A 102 18.47 2.75 -4.26
C SER A 102 18.61 3.66 -3.04
N LEU A 103 18.99 3.16 -1.85
CA LEU A 103 19.16 3.97 -0.63
C LEU A 103 20.17 5.11 -0.83
N LYS A 104 21.11 4.98 -1.78
CA LYS A 104 22.10 6.02 -2.11
C LYS A 104 21.56 7.07 -3.09
N LEU A 105 20.37 6.88 -3.64
CA LEU A 105 19.71 7.79 -4.57
C LEU A 105 18.73 8.69 -3.82
N SER A 106 18.37 9.82 -4.43
CA SER A 106 17.33 10.72 -3.91
C SER A 106 15.96 10.11 -4.20
N LEU A 107 15.45 9.27 -3.30
CA LEU A 107 14.07 8.78 -3.33
C LEU A 107 13.17 9.66 -2.47
N ASP A 108 11.88 9.72 -2.80
CA ASP A 108 10.87 10.21 -1.86
C ASP A 108 10.57 9.12 -0.84
N PHE A 109 11.21 9.22 0.31
CA PHE A 109 11.07 8.29 1.43
C PHE A 109 9.77 8.48 2.23
N THR A 110 8.99 9.53 1.94
CA THR A 110 7.73 9.83 2.63
C THR A 110 6.74 8.67 2.51
N ASP A 111 6.65 8.08 1.32
CA ASP A 111 5.64 7.06 1.00
C ASP A 111 6.17 5.63 1.15
N ILE A 112 7.49 5.45 1.24
CA ILE A 112 8.10 4.12 1.20
C ILE A 112 7.65 3.27 2.38
N PHE A 113 7.56 3.87 3.57
CA PHE A 113 7.12 3.15 4.77
C PHE A 113 5.65 2.71 4.66
N GLU A 114 4.78 3.57 4.12
CA GLU A 114 3.36 3.25 3.89
C GLU A 114 3.20 2.13 2.86
N VAL A 115 3.97 2.16 1.77
CA VAL A 115 4.00 1.09 0.76
C VAL A 115 4.53 -0.22 1.34
N MET A 116 5.55 -0.18 2.21
CA MET A 116 6.04 -1.37 2.90
C MET A 116 4.95 -2.02 3.75
N LEU A 117 4.19 -1.21 4.52
CA LEU A 117 3.06 -1.69 5.30
C LEU A 117 1.99 -2.30 4.40
N MET A 118 1.58 -1.58 3.34
CA MET A 118 0.60 -2.08 2.35
C MET A 118 1.00 -3.46 1.82
N LYS A 119 2.22 -3.57 1.26
CA LYS A 119 2.73 -4.82 0.70
C LYS A 119 2.78 -5.92 1.74
N ARG A 120 3.15 -5.60 2.98
CA ARG A 120 3.16 -6.59 4.06
C ARG A 120 1.76 -7.11 4.36
N PHE A 121 0.77 -6.25 4.50
CA PHE A 121 -0.62 -6.68 4.68
C PHE A 121 -1.11 -7.54 3.51
N GLN A 122 -0.81 -7.15 2.27
CA GLN A 122 -1.15 -7.95 1.08
C GLN A 122 -0.52 -9.35 1.12
N GLU A 123 0.74 -9.48 1.50
CA GLU A 123 1.43 -10.78 1.62
C GLU A 123 0.87 -11.65 2.76
N LEU A 124 0.64 -11.05 3.93
CA LEU A 124 0.10 -11.76 5.10
C LEU A 124 -1.26 -12.39 4.83
N PHE A 125 -2.05 -11.75 3.95
CA PHE A 125 -3.44 -12.11 3.66
C PHE A 125 -3.70 -12.36 2.18
N GLN A 126 -2.68 -12.76 1.42
CA GLN A 126 -2.82 -13.13 0.00
C GLN A 126 -3.77 -14.33 -0.18
N GLU A 127 -3.66 -15.27 0.75
CA GLU A 127 -4.54 -16.42 0.93
C GLU A 127 -5.58 -16.14 2.02
N ALA A 128 -6.74 -16.79 1.91
CA ALA A 128 -7.80 -16.69 2.91
C ALA A 128 -7.33 -17.29 4.24
N ARG A 129 -7.12 -16.44 5.25
CA ARG A 129 -6.56 -16.83 6.56
C ARG A 129 -7.19 -16.06 7.70
N SER A 130 -7.01 -16.54 8.93
CA SER A 130 -7.39 -15.78 10.13
C SER A 130 -6.21 -14.92 10.61
N PRO A 131 -6.41 -13.61 10.92
CA PRO A 131 -5.32 -12.73 11.36
C PRO A 131 -4.50 -13.27 12.53
N ARG A 132 -5.17 -13.83 13.54
CA ARG A 132 -4.51 -14.41 14.71
C ARG A 132 -3.65 -15.64 14.39
N GLU A 133 -3.95 -16.38 13.32
CA GLU A 133 -3.20 -17.59 12.94
C GLU A 133 -1.95 -17.25 12.13
N VAL A 134 -1.95 -16.09 11.47
CA VAL A 134 -0.84 -15.62 10.64
C VAL A 134 0.23 -14.94 11.49
N LEU A 135 -0.17 -14.03 12.38
CA LEU A 135 0.75 -13.27 13.22
C LEU A 135 0.12 -12.98 14.60
N PRO A 136 0.01 -13.99 15.49
CA PRO A 136 -0.74 -13.91 16.75
C PRO A 136 -0.27 -12.76 17.64
N ASP A 137 1.04 -12.55 17.72
CA ASP A 137 1.64 -11.49 18.54
C ASP A 137 1.15 -10.09 18.18
N PHE A 138 0.61 -9.89 16.97
CA PHE A 138 0.13 -8.61 16.44
C PHE A 138 -1.39 -8.55 16.23
N PHE A 139 -2.06 -9.70 16.05
CA PHE A 139 -3.46 -9.74 15.58
C PHE A 139 -4.40 -10.62 16.40
N ASP A 140 -4.03 -11.05 17.61
CA ASP A 140 -4.98 -11.72 18.51
C ASP A 140 -5.96 -10.73 19.18
N THR A 141 -6.73 -10.02 18.36
CA THR A 141 -7.67 -8.98 18.79
C THR A 141 -9.10 -9.51 18.96
N LYS A 142 -9.98 -8.68 19.54
CA LYS A 142 -11.37 -9.07 19.82
C LYS A 142 -12.18 -9.23 18.53
N PHE A 143 -11.97 -8.35 17.55
CA PHE A 143 -12.74 -8.36 16.31
C PHE A 143 -11.92 -8.86 15.12
N LEU A 144 -10.89 -8.14 14.70
CA LEU A 144 -10.04 -8.51 13.56
C LEU A 144 -9.44 -9.92 13.72
N GLY A 145 -8.89 -10.23 14.89
CA GLY A 145 -8.28 -11.53 15.19
C GLY A 145 -9.22 -12.72 15.05
N ARG A 146 -10.54 -12.49 15.18
CA ARG A 146 -11.57 -13.54 15.08
C ARG A 146 -12.20 -13.65 13.70
N CYS A 147 -11.84 -12.77 12.77
CA CYS A 147 -12.25 -12.91 11.38
C CYS A 147 -11.63 -14.17 10.78
N LYS A 148 -12.43 -14.84 9.94
CA LYS A 148 -12.00 -15.95 9.11
C LYS A 148 -12.08 -15.55 7.65
N ASP A 149 -11.31 -16.24 6.83
CA ASP A 149 -11.26 -16.04 5.40
C ASP A 149 -10.90 -14.61 4.98
N LEU A 150 -10.12 -13.88 5.81
CA LEU A 150 -9.60 -12.58 5.41
C LEU A 150 -8.66 -12.79 4.24
N ARG A 151 -8.98 -12.13 3.12
CA ARG A 151 -8.16 -12.12 1.92
C ARG A 151 -8.03 -10.71 1.39
N LEU A 152 -6.81 -10.26 1.22
CA LEU A 152 -6.45 -8.96 0.66
C LEU A 152 -6.00 -9.13 -0.80
N PRO A 153 -6.27 -8.14 -1.68
CA PRO A 153 -5.89 -8.25 -3.07
C PRO A 153 -4.40 -7.92 -3.24
N GLU A 154 -3.73 -8.64 -4.13
CA GLU A 154 -2.30 -8.46 -4.41
C GLU A 154 -1.96 -7.13 -5.08
N THR A 155 -2.92 -6.55 -5.79
CA THR A 155 -2.73 -5.32 -6.55
C THR A 155 -3.41 -4.16 -5.84
N ALA A 156 -2.66 -3.08 -5.64
CA ALA A 156 -3.21 -1.81 -5.20
C ALA A 156 -3.78 -1.03 -6.38
N ARG A 157 -4.79 -0.20 -6.11
CA ARG A 157 -5.25 0.85 -7.00
C ARG A 157 -5.00 2.21 -6.36
N PRO A 158 -4.64 3.23 -7.15
CA PRO A 158 -4.59 4.59 -6.62
C PRO A 158 -5.99 5.00 -6.15
N MET A 159 -6.08 5.69 -5.02
CA MET A 159 -7.32 6.32 -4.61
C MET A 159 -7.32 7.80 -5.03
N PRO A 160 -8.46 8.33 -5.54
CA PRO A 160 -8.57 9.74 -5.90
C PRO A 160 -8.32 10.63 -4.68
N LYS A 161 -7.70 11.79 -4.89
CA LYS A 161 -7.57 12.76 -3.81
C LYS A 161 -8.93 13.42 -3.56
N ILE A 162 -9.45 13.29 -2.34
CA ILE A 162 -10.72 13.89 -1.93
C ILE A 162 -10.49 15.37 -1.59
N ILE A 163 -11.12 16.29 -2.33
CA ILE A 163 -10.98 17.74 -2.17
C ILE A 163 -12.33 18.45 -2.37
N SER A 164 -12.52 19.65 -1.84
CA SER A 164 -13.82 20.36 -1.90
C SER A 164 -14.34 20.64 -3.32
N ASN A 165 -13.45 20.81 -4.31
CA ASN A 165 -13.82 21.16 -5.69
C ASN A 165 -13.25 20.15 -6.71
N GLY A 166 -13.22 18.87 -6.35
CA GLY A 166 -12.71 17.82 -7.24
C GLY A 166 -13.64 17.61 -8.45
N PRO A 167 -13.15 17.66 -9.70
CA PRO A 167 -13.97 17.47 -10.90
C PRO A 167 -14.42 16.01 -11.14
N GLY A 168 -13.75 15.03 -10.55
CA GLY A 168 -14.07 13.62 -10.71
C GLY A 168 -15.25 13.16 -9.86
N CYS A 169 -15.76 11.97 -10.18
CA CYS A 169 -16.91 11.36 -9.53
C CYS A 169 -16.79 9.84 -9.29
N CYS A 170 -15.64 9.22 -9.63
CA CYS A 170 -15.40 7.79 -9.48
C CYS A 170 -13.94 7.47 -9.07
N LEU A 171 -13.65 6.19 -8.78
CA LEU A 171 -12.30 5.75 -8.36
C LEU A 171 -11.22 5.93 -9.42
N GLN A 172 -11.61 6.03 -10.70
CA GLN A 172 -10.67 6.17 -11.82
C GLN A 172 -10.14 7.59 -11.96
N ASP A 173 -10.79 8.56 -11.29
CA ASP A 173 -10.44 9.97 -11.39
C ASP A 173 -9.21 10.31 -10.54
N ALA A 174 -8.51 11.38 -10.92
CA ALA A 174 -7.37 11.86 -10.15
C ALA A 174 -7.78 12.52 -8.82
N THR A 175 -8.92 13.18 -8.82
CA THR A 175 -9.48 13.94 -7.70
C THR A 175 -11.00 13.85 -7.72
N VAL A 176 -11.62 13.81 -6.54
CA VAL A 176 -13.09 13.68 -6.39
C VAL A 176 -13.58 14.69 -5.37
N ASN A 177 -14.78 15.25 -5.59
CA ASN A 177 -15.42 16.14 -4.62
C ASN A 177 -15.72 15.39 -3.31
N LYS A 178 -15.39 15.97 -2.16
CA LYS A 178 -15.70 15.40 -0.82
C LYS A 178 -17.18 15.05 -0.64
N ASP A 179 -18.10 15.81 -1.23
CA ASP A 179 -19.54 15.59 -1.09
C ASP A 179 -20.01 14.36 -1.91
N LEU A 180 -19.17 13.87 -2.84
CA LEU A 180 -19.39 12.64 -3.59
C LEU A 180 -18.81 11.41 -2.88
N TRP A 181 -18.25 11.56 -1.69
CA TRP A 181 -17.67 10.45 -0.95
C TRP A 181 -18.64 9.28 -0.71
N PRO A 182 -19.92 9.48 -0.31
CA PRO A 182 -20.86 8.37 -0.17
C PRO A 182 -21.08 7.59 -1.47
N LYS A 183 -21.10 8.28 -2.61
CA LYS A 183 -21.20 7.64 -3.93
C LYS A 183 -19.94 6.81 -4.24
N LEU A 184 -18.76 7.34 -3.90
CA LEU A 184 -17.50 6.63 -4.08
C LEU A 184 -17.40 5.40 -3.17
N LEU A 185 -17.88 5.50 -1.93
CA LEU A 185 -17.95 4.37 -1.02
C LEU A 185 -18.85 3.26 -1.59
N ASN A 186 -20.02 3.61 -2.12
CA ASN A 186 -20.88 2.64 -2.80
C ASN A 186 -20.18 1.99 -4.01
N GLU A 187 -19.38 2.74 -4.78
CA GLU A 187 -18.54 2.18 -5.85
C GLU A 187 -17.51 1.18 -5.30
N ILE A 188 -16.79 1.55 -4.23
CA ILE A 188 -15.83 0.68 -3.52
C ILE A 188 -16.49 -0.63 -3.09
N ASP A 189 -17.73 -0.56 -2.61
CA ASP A 189 -18.45 -1.73 -2.11
C ASP A 189 -18.94 -2.68 -3.18
N ASN A 190 -19.10 -2.21 -4.41
CA ASN A 190 -19.37 -3.08 -5.55
C ASN A 190 -18.16 -3.95 -5.95
N HIS A 191 -16.96 -3.65 -5.43
CA HIS A 191 -15.80 -4.50 -5.63
C HIS A 191 -15.75 -5.65 -4.61
N LYS A 192 -15.61 -6.89 -5.08
CA LYS A 192 -15.44 -8.07 -4.20
C LYS A 192 -14.27 -7.91 -3.22
N SER A 193 -13.15 -7.36 -3.69
CA SER A 193 -11.99 -7.02 -2.86
C SER A 193 -11.22 -5.88 -3.51
N LEU A 194 -10.67 -4.97 -2.69
CA LEU A 194 -10.00 -3.76 -3.16
C LEU A 194 -8.89 -3.36 -2.19
N CYS A 195 -7.72 -3.00 -2.73
CA CYS A 195 -6.65 -2.30 -2.01
C CYS A 195 -6.53 -0.92 -2.63
N LEU A 196 -6.68 0.10 -1.82
CA LEU A 196 -6.59 1.49 -2.21
C LEU A 196 -5.37 2.11 -1.55
N LEU A 197 -4.49 2.67 -2.37
CA LEU A 197 -3.36 3.48 -1.93
C LEU A 197 -3.70 4.96 -2.18
N PRO A 198 -4.16 5.69 -1.15
CA PRO A 198 -4.36 7.12 -1.23
C PRO A 198 -3.10 7.87 -1.63
N ARG A 199 -3.34 8.95 -2.36
CA ARG A 199 -2.27 9.83 -2.83
C ARG A 199 -1.71 10.64 -1.67
N LEU A 200 -0.46 11.08 -1.85
CA LEU A 200 0.21 12.06 -1.00
C LEU A 200 -0.75 13.16 -0.50
N ARG A 201 -0.78 13.32 0.82
CA ARG A 201 -1.60 14.33 1.53
C ARG A 201 -3.12 14.17 1.32
N SER A 202 -3.59 12.94 1.08
CA SER A 202 -5.01 12.61 1.19
C SER A 202 -5.50 12.80 2.63
N ALA A 203 -6.78 13.10 2.80
CA ALA A 203 -7.42 13.21 4.10
C ALA A 203 -7.81 11.84 4.72
N SER A 204 -7.60 10.74 3.98
CA SER A 204 -7.90 9.36 4.38
C SER A 204 -6.73 8.71 5.13
N SER A 205 -6.95 7.50 5.69
CA SER A 205 -5.86 6.61 6.12
C SER A 205 -4.88 6.35 4.98
N ASP A 206 -3.64 6.01 5.30
CA ASP A 206 -2.53 5.90 4.34
C ASP A 206 -2.71 4.71 3.36
N VAL A 207 -3.40 3.66 3.80
CA VAL A 207 -3.81 2.51 2.96
C VAL A 207 -5.19 2.04 3.39
N LEU A 208 -6.02 1.59 2.44
CA LEU A 208 -7.34 1.03 2.73
C LEU A 208 -7.54 -0.30 2.03
N PHE A 209 -8.11 -1.26 2.75
CA PHE A 209 -8.51 -2.55 2.22
C PHE A 209 -10.00 -2.78 2.40
N PHE A 210 -10.65 -3.31 1.38
CA PHE A 210 -12.05 -3.69 1.40
C PHE A 210 -12.21 -5.11 0.90
N GLY A 211 -13.21 -5.81 1.43
CA GLY A 211 -13.54 -7.15 1.00
C GLY A 211 -14.57 -7.80 1.92
N ASP A 212 -14.66 -9.12 1.85
CA ASP A 212 -15.59 -9.90 2.65
C ASP A 212 -14.82 -10.84 3.60
N VAL A 213 -15.34 -11.02 4.81
CA VAL A 213 -14.82 -11.93 5.84
C VAL A 213 -15.96 -12.73 6.46
N GLN A 214 -15.63 -13.88 7.04
CA GLN A 214 -16.56 -14.64 7.87
C GLN A 214 -16.40 -14.26 9.34
N ARG A 215 -17.50 -13.87 9.98
CA ARG A 215 -17.58 -13.62 11.43
C ARG A 215 -18.83 -14.27 11.99
N SER A 216 -18.66 -15.16 12.97
CA SER A 216 -19.77 -15.84 13.66
C SER A 216 -20.80 -16.48 12.70
N ARG A 217 -20.31 -17.15 11.64
CA ARG A 217 -21.12 -17.80 10.57
C ARG A 217 -21.90 -16.85 9.65
N LYS A 218 -21.60 -15.54 9.67
CA LYS A 218 -22.13 -14.57 8.73
C LYS A 218 -20.99 -13.97 7.90
N THR A 219 -21.27 -13.74 6.62
CA THR A 219 -20.41 -12.91 5.78
C THR A 219 -20.61 -11.45 6.19
N CYS A 220 -19.50 -10.76 6.46
CA CYS A 220 -19.47 -9.33 6.75
C CYS A 220 -18.56 -8.64 5.74
N ARG A 221 -18.95 -7.44 5.31
CA ARG A 221 -18.07 -6.54 4.58
C ARG A 221 -17.03 -6.00 5.56
N PHE A 222 -15.74 -6.01 5.24
CA PHE A 222 -14.74 -5.32 6.06
C PHE A 222 -14.21 -4.08 5.35
N ALA A 223 -13.80 -3.10 6.14
CA ALA A 223 -12.90 -2.04 5.74
C ALA A 223 -11.76 -1.98 6.76
N ILE A 224 -10.52 -2.19 6.31
CA ILE A 224 -9.31 -2.03 7.13
C ILE A 224 -8.57 -0.79 6.65
N GLY A 225 -8.47 0.23 7.49
CA GLY A 225 -7.56 1.35 7.29
C GLY A 225 -6.22 1.06 7.96
N VAL A 226 -5.12 1.37 7.28
CA VAL A 226 -3.78 1.33 7.87
C VAL A 226 -3.22 2.75 7.87
N ALA A 227 -2.84 3.22 9.05
CA ALA A 227 -2.13 4.47 9.26
C ALA A 227 -0.72 4.16 9.76
N GLY A 228 0.28 4.43 8.93
CA GLY A 228 1.70 4.22 9.22
C GLY A 228 2.38 5.55 9.49
N LYS A 229 3.02 5.70 10.66
CA LYS A 229 3.71 6.94 11.03
C LYS A 229 5.17 6.67 11.38
N ASN A 230 6.07 7.13 10.51
CA ASN A 230 7.50 7.03 10.77
C ASN A 230 7.99 8.26 11.53
N TYR A 231 8.35 8.10 12.80
CA TYR A 231 8.87 9.17 13.65
C TYR A 231 10.36 8.95 13.94
N ASN A 232 11.12 10.05 14.10
CA ASN A 232 12.53 9.97 14.50
C ASN A 232 12.66 9.77 16.01
N GLU A 233 13.88 9.85 16.52
CA GLU A 233 14.16 9.72 17.96
C GLU A 233 13.57 10.87 18.80
N THR A 234 13.36 12.05 18.20
CA THR A 234 12.87 13.27 18.88
C THR A 234 11.37 13.51 18.74
N THR A 235 10.73 12.91 17.74
CA THR A 235 9.28 12.94 17.52
C THR A 235 8.68 11.59 17.88
N PHE A 236 7.41 11.55 18.27
CA PHE A 236 6.77 10.30 18.66
C PHE A 236 5.27 10.35 18.52
N ALA A 237 4.68 9.19 18.20
CA ALA A 237 3.24 9.01 18.22
C ALA A 237 2.72 9.23 19.64
N ASN A 238 1.66 10.01 19.76
CA ASN A 238 0.90 10.15 21.00
C ASN A 238 -0.59 9.86 20.75
N LEU A 239 -1.38 9.87 21.82
CA LEU A 239 -2.80 9.53 21.72
C LEU A 239 -3.54 10.45 20.75
N ASN A 240 -3.21 11.74 20.69
CA ASN A 240 -3.87 12.67 19.76
C ASN A 240 -3.61 12.32 18.30
N ASP A 241 -2.45 11.75 17.96
CA ASP A 241 -2.18 11.30 16.59
C ASP A 241 -3.09 10.13 16.21
N ILE A 242 -3.28 9.17 17.12
CA ILE A 242 -4.24 8.08 16.93
C ILE A 242 -5.66 8.64 16.78
N LYS A 243 -6.06 9.58 17.65
CA LYS A 243 -7.39 10.21 17.60
C LYS A 243 -7.63 10.94 16.27
N LYS A 244 -6.62 11.62 15.71
CA LYS A 244 -6.73 12.28 14.40
C LYS A 244 -7.03 11.27 13.30
N GLU A 245 -6.33 10.14 13.30
CA GLU A 245 -6.57 9.07 12.32
C GLU A 245 -7.93 8.39 12.53
N CYS A 246 -8.37 8.21 13.79
CA CYS A 246 -9.73 7.75 14.08
C CYS A 246 -10.78 8.72 13.51
N THR A 247 -10.62 10.03 13.71
CA THR A 247 -11.56 11.03 13.17
C THR A 247 -11.62 10.97 11.65
N LYS A 248 -10.46 10.90 10.97
CA LYS A 248 -10.40 10.77 9.51
C LYS A 248 -11.12 9.51 9.03
N PHE A 249 -10.79 8.36 9.63
CA PHE A 249 -11.36 7.07 9.23
C PHE A 249 -12.86 6.98 9.54
N ASN A 250 -13.33 7.53 10.66
CA ASN A 250 -14.74 7.53 11.03
C ASN A 250 -15.62 8.29 10.03
N VAL A 251 -15.16 9.48 9.60
CA VAL A 251 -15.90 10.34 8.65
C VAL A 251 -16.04 9.66 7.30
N MET A 252 -15.12 8.76 6.92
CA MET A 252 -15.21 7.99 5.69
C MET A 252 -16.41 7.02 5.63
N PHE A 253 -17.13 6.80 6.71
CA PHE A 253 -18.30 5.91 6.70
C PHE A 253 -19.60 6.63 7.05
N GLU A 254 -19.55 7.96 7.22
CA GLU A 254 -20.74 8.77 7.40
C GLU A 254 -21.64 8.66 6.16
N GLY A 255 -22.91 8.32 6.38
CA GLY A 255 -23.90 8.12 5.31
C GLY A 255 -23.78 6.78 4.58
N SER A 256 -22.96 5.83 5.04
CA SER A 256 -22.96 4.47 4.50
C SER A 256 -24.20 3.69 4.98
N GLU A 257 -24.97 3.13 4.06
CA GLU A 257 -26.16 2.32 4.38
C GLU A 257 -25.84 0.81 4.51
N ILE A 258 -24.57 0.41 4.45
CA ILE A 258 -24.19 -1.00 4.43
C ILE A 258 -24.31 -1.60 5.82
N ALA A 259 -25.36 -2.42 5.99
CA ALA A 259 -25.56 -3.23 7.16
C ALA A 259 -24.39 -4.21 7.37
N HIS A 260 -23.98 -4.37 8.62
CA HIS A 260 -22.98 -5.37 9.05
C HIS A 260 -21.57 -5.19 8.47
N ARG A 261 -21.16 -3.94 8.20
CA ARG A 261 -19.75 -3.64 7.94
C ARG A 261 -18.92 -3.75 9.23
N LEU A 262 -17.72 -4.30 9.09
CA LEU A 262 -16.67 -4.31 10.11
C LEU A 262 -15.58 -3.30 9.74
N ASN A 263 -15.51 -2.20 10.46
CA ASN A 263 -14.55 -1.12 10.25
C ASN A 263 -13.42 -1.19 11.26
N ILE A 264 -12.22 -1.50 10.79
CA ILE A 264 -11.03 -1.67 11.61
C ILE A 264 -10.00 -0.61 11.21
N LEU A 265 -9.48 0.14 12.18
CA LEU A 265 -8.33 1.01 11.96
C LEU A 265 -7.09 0.37 12.59
N ILE A 266 -6.05 0.20 11.80
CA ILE A 266 -4.72 -0.20 12.26
C ILE A 266 -3.84 1.04 12.29
N PHE A 267 -3.33 1.40 13.46
CA PHE A 267 -2.33 2.44 13.62
C PHE A 267 -0.99 1.79 13.95
N CYS A 268 0.06 2.16 13.24
CA CYS A 268 1.40 1.65 13.51
C CYS A 268 2.43 2.77 13.35
N ALA A 269 3.45 2.75 14.19
CA ALA A 269 4.49 3.76 14.20
C ALA A 269 5.85 3.22 14.63
N THR A 270 6.91 3.90 14.21
CA THR A 270 8.30 3.54 14.53
C THR A 270 8.81 4.17 15.83
N ASN A 271 8.07 5.11 16.42
CA ASN A 271 8.34 5.64 17.75
C ASN A 271 7.06 6.07 18.45
N TYR A 272 6.99 5.83 19.76
CA TYR A 272 5.82 6.08 20.61
C TYR A 272 6.21 6.85 21.87
N GLY A 273 5.36 7.79 22.29
CA GLY A 273 5.53 8.49 23.56
C GLY A 273 5.35 7.56 24.75
N ALA A 274 5.92 7.91 25.91
CA ALA A 274 5.90 7.08 27.11
C ALA A 274 4.49 6.59 27.52
N GLY A 275 3.48 7.46 27.39
CA GLY A 275 2.09 7.12 27.69
C GLY A 275 1.48 6.04 26.77
N LEU A 276 1.95 5.90 25.52
CA LEU A 276 1.54 4.80 24.65
C LEU A 276 2.44 3.58 24.84
N ARG A 277 3.75 3.77 25.07
CA ARG A 277 4.69 2.67 25.34
C ARG A 277 4.25 1.79 26.51
N THR A 278 3.77 2.41 27.58
CA THR A 278 3.25 1.70 28.76
C THR A 278 2.02 0.84 28.45
N LYS A 279 1.20 1.18 27.45
CA LYS A 279 0.03 0.39 27.05
C LYS A 279 0.39 -0.90 26.33
N PHE A 280 1.52 -0.94 25.61
CA PHE A 280 1.98 -2.18 25.00
C PHE A 280 2.41 -3.20 26.05
N GLY A 281 3.02 -2.76 27.16
CA GLY A 281 3.61 -3.67 28.14
C GLY A 281 4.62 -4.59 27.46
N ASN A 282 4.39 -5.91 27.53
CA ASN A 282 5.20 -6.93 26.85
C ASN A 282 4.61 -7.38 25.50
N ASN A 283 3.52 -6.77 25.04
CA ASN A 283 2.84 -7.16 23.81
C ASN A 283 3.37 -6.36 22.60
N PHE A 284 2.99 -6.79 21.40
CA PHE A 284 3.30 -6.08 20.14
C PHE A 284 2.10 -5.27 19.64
N PHE A 285 0.98 -5.29 20.35
CA PHE A 285 -0.16 -4.41 20.08
C PHE A 285 -0.96 -4.13 21.34
N PHE A 286 -1.85 -3.14 21.24
CA PHE A 286 -3.00 -3.00 22.13
C PHE A 286 -4.20 -2.50 21.30
N THR A 287 -5.41 -2.62 21.86
CA THR A 287 -6.63 -2.04 21.27
C THR A 287 -7.08 -0.82 22.07
N LEU A 288 -7.66 0.20 21.41
CA LEU A 288 -8.30 1.30 22.14
C LEU A 288 -9.64 0.83 22.74
N ASP A 289 -9.84 1.12 24.02
CA ASP A 289 -11.03 0.66 24.76
C ASP A 289 -12.27 1.54 24.53
N ASP A 290 -12.09 2.86 24.42
CA ASP A 290 -13.20 3.82 24.24
C ASP A 290 -13.20 4.39 22.83
N LEU A 291 -14.20 3.97 22.05
CA LEU A 291 -14.48 4.42 20.69
C LEU A 291 -15.81 5.19 20.59
N SER A 292 -16.39 5.63 21.71
CA SER A 292 -17.69 6.32 21.74
C SER A 292 -17.74 7.58 20.85
N THR A 293 -16.59 8.23 20.63
CA THR A 293 -16.45 9.39 19.75
C THR A 293 -16.45 9.03 18.26
N TRP A 294 -16.15 7.78 17.91
CA TRP A 294 -16.04 7.29 16.53
C TRP A 294 -16.96 6.08 16.32
N PRO A 295 -18.28 6.30 16.27
CA PRO A 295 -19.27 5.22 16.25
C PRO A 295 -19.19 4.34 14.99
N ASN A 296 -18.52 4.81 13.93
CA ASN A 296 -18.34 4.04 12.70
C ASN A 296 -17.08 3.15 12.73
N ILE A 297 -16.37 3.04 13.86
CA ILE A 297 -15.19 2.20 14.00
C ILE A 297 -15.46 1.10 15.03
N ASP A 298 -15.33 -0.17 14.61
CA ASP A 298 -15.54 -1.32 15.48
C ASP A 298 -14.32 -1.65 16.34
N GLU A 299 -13.11 -1.45 15.79
CA GLU A 299 -11.85 -1.73 16.49
C GLU A 299 -10.75 -0.79 16.02
N VAL A 300 -9.95 -0.28 16.96
CA VAL A 300 -8.67 0.38 16.65
C VAL A 300 -7.55 -0.47 17.24
N VAL A 301 -6.70 -1.00 16.37
CA VAL A 301 -5.55 -1.83 16.72
C VAL A 301 -4.29 -0.98 16.57
N VAL A 302 -3.52 -0.84 17.64
CA VAL A 302 -2.26 -0.09 17.64
C VAL A 302 -1.11 -1.10 17.66
N LEU A 303 -0.30 -1.16 16.60
CA LEU A 303 0.82 -2.10 16.46
C LEU A 303 2.16 -1.45 16.81
N ASP A 304 2.95 -2.11 17.64
CA ASP A 304 4.28 -1.63 18.02
C ASP A 304 5.34 -2.03 16.99
N LEU A 305 5.82 -1.04 16.23
CA LEU A 305 6.95 -1.17 15.31
C LEU A 305 8.18 -0.37 15.78
N SER A 306 8.29 -0.10 17.09
CA SER A 306 9.33 0.77 17.65
C SER A 306 10.73 0.17 17.69
N SER A 307 10.85 -1.15 17.84
CA SER A 307 12.16 -1.82 17.85
C SER A 307 12.46 -2.52 16.53
N ARG A 308 13.74 -2.68 16.24
CA ARG A 308 14.23 -3.39 15.04
C ARG A 308 13.73 -4.83 15.03
N GLU A 309 13.70 -5.48 16.18
CA GLU A 309 13.22 -6.86 16.34
C GLU A 309 11.73 -6.95 16.01
N LYS A 310 10.91 -6.03 16.54
CA LYS A 310 9.47 -5.99 16.25
C LYS A 310 9.19 -5.75 14.77
N ARG A 311 9.95 -4.85 14.14
CA ARG A 311 9.87 -4.62 12.69
C ARG A 311 10.29 -5.84 11.88
N ALA A 312 11.41 -6.46 12.22
CA ALA A 312 11.89 -7.64 11.51
C ALA A 312 10.89 -8.79 11.59
N GLN A 313 10.27 -9.01 12.77
CA GLN A 313 9.21 -9.99 12.94
C GLN A 313 7.96 -9.62 12.14
N PHE A 314 7.50 -8.37 12.24
CA PHE A 314 6.31 -7.91 11.52
C PHE A 314 6.48 -8.09 10.02
N PHE A 315 7.59 -7.63 9.44
CA PHE A 315 7.88 -7.71 8.00
C PHE A 315 8.37 -9.09 7.54
N GLY A 316 8.58 -10.05 8.45
CA GLY A 316 9.01 -11.41 8.10
C GLY A 316 10.45 -11.51 7.59
N VAL A 317 11.34 -10.64 8.09
CA VAL A 317 12.75 -10.56 7.68
C VAL A 317 13.73 -10.81 8.83
N SER A 318 13.28 -11.44 9.92
CA SER A 318 14.10 -11.73 11.10
C SER A 318 15.39 -12.51 10.81
N SER A 319 15.44 -13.27 9.72
CA SER A 319 16.60 -14.05 9.29
C SER A 319 17.34 -13.49 8.06
N ASP A 320 16.98 -12.31 7.56
CA ASP A 320 17.54 -11.69 6.35
C ASP A 320 18.18 -10.34 6.67
N ASP A 321 19.47 -10.35 7.00
CA ASP A 321 20.22 -9.16 7.41
C ASP A 321 20.20 -8.03 6.36
N PRO A 322 20.38 -8.30 5.05
CA PRO A 322 20.23 -7.28 4.02
C PRO A 322 18.84 -6.61 3.97
N LEU A 323 17.75 -7.39 4.01
CA LEU A 323 16.40 -6.83 3.97
C LEU A 323 16.06 -6.08 5.26
N ASN A 324 16.52 -6.58 6.40
CA ASN A 324 16.40 -5.88 7.68
C ASN A 324 17.15 -4.53 7.60
N GLY A 325 18.36 -4.50 7.06
CA GLY A 325 19.10 -3.26 6.79
C GLY A 325 18.38 -2.30 5.85
N ALA A 326 17.61 -2.80 4.88
CA ALA A 326 16.79 -1.97 4.00
C ALA A 326 15.68 -1.24 4.77
N ILE A 327 14.97 -1.96 5.65
CA ILE A 327 13.90 -1.42 6.49
C ILE A 327 14.45 -0.30 7.39
N GLU A 328 15.56 -0.57 8.08
CA GLU A 328 16.20 0.41 8.96
C GLU A 328 16.76 1.62 8.18
N GLY A 329 17.26 1.38 6.96
CA GLY A 329 17.68 2.42 6.03
C GLY A 329 16.55 3.36 5.61
N VAL A 330 15.35 2.82 5.36
CA VAL A 330 14.15 3.65 5.09
C VAL A 330 13.78 4.45 6.32
N ILE A 331 13.73 3.80 7.49
CA ILE A 331 13.24 4.42 8.72
C ILE A 331 14.12 5.60 9.14
N SER A 332 15.45 5.44 9.04
CA SER A 332 16.42 6.47 9.39
C SER A 332 16.46 7.67 8.43
N LYS A 333 16.01 7.51 7.18
CA LYS A 333 16.13 8.55 6.13
C LYS A 333 14.96 9.52 6.05
N HIS A 334 13.82 9.17 6.64
CA HIS A 334 12.65 10.04 6.61
C HIS A 334 11.86 9.89 7.89
N CYS A 335 11.60 10.99 8.57
CA CYS A 335 10.88 10.99 9.83
C CYS A 335 9.97 12.22 9.89
N LEU A 336 8.76 12.01 10.39
CA LEU A 336 7.75 13.04 10.63
C LEU A 336 8.13 13.98 11.78
#